data_AF-A0A1G9FXB2-F1
#
_entry.id   AF-A0A1G9FXB2-F1
#
_cell.length_a   1.000
_cell.length_b   1.000
_cell.length_c   1.000
_cell.angle_alpha   90.00
_cell.angle_beta   90.00
_cell.angle_gamma   90.00
#
_symmetry.space_group_name_H-M   'P 1'
#
loop_
_entity.id
_entity.type
_entity.pdbx_description
1 polymer ?
#
loop_
_entity_poly.entity_id
_entity_poly.type
_entity_poly.pdbx_seq_one_letter_code
_entity_poly.pdbx_strand_id
1 'polypeptide(L)'
;MALGLGSWLKRRKHPTVWVIKQLDESLMHLCGQATAQGRGSAAVQLDRLRAGAFSGAVRMTENSAILNAAQFAALIPEVDLHLIDDNEAEWQGRRWQVAWVPQRCWLHDGRLVTQRTELHGKTHLVSIEDVSGIRAKAETPRYHNPFITLEPLEQPQHENDDSPAQHHRQDNDGRDG
;
A
#
# COMPACT_ATOMS: atom_id res chain seq x y z
N MET A 1 58.61 0.52 15.23
CA MET A 1 57.59 -0.52 14.93
C MET A 1 56.22 0.09 15.17
N ALA A 2 55.50 0.44 14.11
CA ALA A 2 54.13 0.96 14.20
C ALA A 2 53.16 -0.16 13.78
N LEU A 3 52.38 -0.67 14.73
CA LEU A 3 51.30 -1.62 14.46
C LEU A 3 50.09 -0.83 13.97
N GLY A 4 49.83 -0.91 12.66
CA GLY A 4 48.65 -0.35 12.02
C GLY A 4 47.40 -1.20 12.30
N LEU A 5 46.75 -0.96 13.43
CA LEU A 5 45.41 -1.46 13.74
C LEU A 5 44.38 -0.40 13.29
N GLY A 6 43.97 -0.41 12.02
CA GLY A 6 43.09 0.68 11.55
C GLY A 6 42.26 0.48 10.28
N SER A 7 42.17 -0.71 9.68
CA SER A 7 41.40 -0.89 8.43
C SER A 7 40.17 -1.79 8.51
N TRP A 8 39.83 -2.34 9.68
CA TRP A 8 38.76 -3.34 9.81
C TRP A 8 37.32 -2.78 9.83
N LEU A 9 37.14 -1.44 9.88
CA LEU A 9 35.82 -0.80 10.02
C LEU A 9 35.44 0.16 8.87
N LYS A 10 35.91 -0.07 7.64
CA LYS A 10 35.29 0.57 6.47
C LYS A 10 33.92 -0.07 6.23
N ARG A 11 32.92 0.36 6.99
CA ARG A 11 31.50 0.05 6.75
C ARG A 11 31.23 0.27 5.26
N ARG A 12 30.71 -0.76 4.60
CA ARG A 12 30.36 -0.71 3.18
C ARG A 12 29.30 0.39 3.00
N LYS A 13 29.70 1.54 2.46
CA LYS A 13 28.79 2.65 2.23
C LYS A 13 27.91 2.28 1.04
N HIS A 14 26.64 2.06 1.32
CA HIS A 14 25.63 1.85 0.29
C HIS A 14 25.23 3.23 -0.30
N PRO A 15 24.91 3.30 -1.60
CA PRO A 15 24.49 4.56 -2.21
C PRO A 15 23.12 5.00 -1.68
N THR A 16 22.97 6.31 -1.49
CA THR A 16 21.67 6.96 -1.24
C THR A 16 20.95 7.17 -2.57
N VAL A 17 19.64 6.97 -2.58
CA VAL A 17 18.77 7.09 -3.75
C VAL A 17 17.49 7.82 -3.40
N TRP A 18 16.91 8.48 -4.39
CA TRP A 18 15.49 8.84 -4.43
C TRP A 18 14.68 7.66 -4.93
N VAL A 19 13.59 7.34 -4.22
CA VAL A 19 12.74 6.18 -4.48
C VAL A 19 11.48 6.63 -5.22
N ILE A 20 11.32 6.15 -6.45
CA ILE A 20 10.20 6.55 -7.31
C ILE A 20 9.22 5.38 -7.42
N LYS A 21 8.00 5.57 -6.93
CA LYS A 21 6.98 4.53 -6.98
C LYS A 21 6.46 4.30 -8.40
N GLN A 22 6.19 5.39 -9.11
CA GLN A 22 5.60 5.42 -10.45
C GLN A 22 6.11 6.64 -11.21
N LEU A 23 6.28 6.51 -12.52
CA LEU A 23 6.57 7.60 -13.45
C LEU A 23 5.42 7.68 -14.46
N ASP A 24 4.76 8.83 -14.49
CA ASP A 24 3.78 9.17 -15.52
C ASP A 24 4.44 10.09 -16.56
N GLU A 25 3.67 10.62 -17.52
CA GLU A 25 4.24 11.40 -18.63
C GLU A 25 5.13 12.55 -18.16
N SER A 26 4.69 13.38 -17.20
CA SER A 26 5.43 14.53 -16.66
C SER A 26 5.44 14.61 -15.14
N LEU A 27 5.06 13.52 -14.47
CA LEU A 27 4.83 13.46 -13.03
C LEU A 27 5.61 12.28 -12.42
N MET A 28 6.24 12.54 -11.29
CA MET A 28 6.99 11.57 -10.50
C MET A 28 6.30 11.34 -9.16
N HIS A 29 5.95 10.09 -8.88
CA HIS A 29 5.42 9.67 -7.59
C HIS A 29 6.60 9.34 -6.65
N LEU A 30 6.98 10.30 -5.81
CA LEU A 30 8.19 10.28 -4.99
C LEU A 30 7.92 9.74 -3.58
N CYS A 31 8.59 8.66 -3.17
CA CYS A 31 8.51 8.12 -1.80
C CYS A 31 9.49 8.79 -0.82
N GLY A 32 10.49 9.50 -1.33
CA GLY A 32 11.58 10.11 -0.54
C GLY A 32 12.92 9.40 -0.71
N GLN A 33 13.82 9.60 0.25
CA GLN A 33 15.19 9.08 0.19
C GLN A 33 15.33 7.70 0.84
N ALA A 34 16.24 6.88 0.32
CA ALA A 34 16.58 5.58 0.86
C ALA A 34 18.05 5.22 0.62
N THR A 35 18.49 4.14 1.25
CA THR A 35 19.79 3.50 0.98
C THR A 35 19.57 2.20 0.21
N ALA A 36 20.24 2.06 -0.94
CA ALA A 36 20.17 0.85 -1.77
C ALA A 36 21.16 -0.22 -1.28
N GLN A 37 20.64 -1.26 -0.62
CA GLN A 37 21.40 -2.33 0.03
C GLN A 37 21.61 -3.52 -0.91
N GLY A 38 22.55 -3.39 -1.84
CA GLY A 38 22.92 -4.44 -2.81
C GLY A 38 24.25 -5.15 -2.51
N ARG A 39 24.50 -6.23 -3.26
CA ARG A 39 25.82 -6.91 -3.31
C ARG A 39 26.79 -6.13 -4.21
N GLY A 40 28.10 -6.31 -4.01
CA GLY A 40 29.16 -5.60 -4.75
C GLY A 40 29.59 -4.25 -4.17
N SER A 41 30.61 -3.61 -4.74
CA SER A 41 31.09 -2.30 -4.24
C SER A 41 30.05 -1.19 -4.43
N ALA A 42 30.26 -0.03 -3.81
CA ALA A 42 29.37 1.13 -3.98
C ALA A 42 29.32 1.60 -5.44
N ALA A 43 30.47 1.62 -6.14
CA ALA A 43 30.56 1.97 -7.55
C ALA A 43 29.75 1.02 -8.43
N VAL A 44 29.90 -0.30 -8.24
CA VAL A 44 29.11 -1.31 -8.98
C VAL A 44 27.61 -1.16 -8.72
N GLN A 45 27.21 -0.84 -7.49
CA GLN A 45 25.80 -0.58 -7.16
C GLN A 45 25.30 0.69 -7.87
N LEU A 46 26.11 1.76 -7.91
CA LEU A 46 25.76 3.01 -8.58
C LEU A 46 25.58 2.82 -10.10
N ASP A 47 26.47 2.07 -10.75
CA ASP A 47 26.37 1.75 -12.17
C ASP A 47 25.08 0.97 -12.47
N ARG A 48 24.73 0.00 -11.61
CA ARG A 48 23.47 -0.75 -11.73
C ARG A 48 22.24 0.11 -11.52
N LEU A 49 22.27 1.05 -10.58
CA LEU A 49 21.17 2.01 -10.35
C LEU A 49 20.95 2.87 -11.59
N ARG A 50 22.01 3.45 -12.15
CA ARG A 50 21.95 4.27 -13.38
C ARG A 50 21.48 3.49 -14.60
N ALA A 51 21.83 2.20 -14.68
CA ALA A 51 21.37 1.31 -15.73
C ALA A 51 19.95 0.76 -15.52
N GLY A 52 19.27 1.09 -14.40
CA GLY A 52 17.96 0.51 -14.06
C GLY A 52 17.99 -0.98 -13.75
N ALA A 53 19.19 -1.55 -13.52
CA ALA A 53 19.42 -2.99 -13.33
C ALA A 53 19.69 -3.35 -11.86
N PHE A 54 19.51 -2.41 -10.94
CA PHE A 54 19.70 -2.67 -9.51
C PHE A 54 18.62 -3.62 -8.98
N SER A 55 19.07 -4.65 -8.26
CA SER A 55 18.21 -5.54 -7.49
C SER A 55 18.74 -5.67 -6.06
N GLY A 56 17.83 -5.65 -5.10
CA GLY A 56 18.18 -5.74 -3.69
C GLY A 56 17.17 -5.06 -2.77
N ALA A 57 17.58 -4.95 -1.51
CA ALA A 57 16.80 -4.28 -0.49
C ALA A 57 16.99 -2.76 -0.58
N VAL A 58 15.94 -2.00 -0.34
CA VAL A 58 15.93 -0.54 -0.25
C VAL A 58 15.51 -0.19 1.16
N ARG A 59 16.39 0.47 1.92
CA ARG A 59 16.10 0.90 3.28
C ARG A 59 15.69 2.38 3.27
N MET A 60 14.42 2.64 3.52
CA MET A 60 13.86 4.00 3.56
C MET A 60 14.49 4.82 4.70
N THR A 61 14.81 6.08 4.44
CA THR A 61 15.50 6.95 5.42
C THR A 61 14.56 7.38 6.54
N GLU A 62 13.31 7.69 6.20
CA GLU A 62 12.32 8.26 7.13
C GLU A 62 11.97 7.33 8.30
N ASN A 63 11.77 6.03 8.03
CA ASN A 63 11.26 5.07 9.02
C ASN A 63 12.05 3.76 9.06
N SER A 64 13.20 3.68 8.39
CA SER A 64 14.02 2.47 8.29
C SER A 64 13.33 1.23 7.70
N ALA A 65 12.15 1.37 7.08
CA ALA A 65 11.46 0.27 6.42
C ALA A 65 12.34 -0.30 5.31
N ILE A 66 12.33 -1.63 5.16
CA ILE A 66 13.09 -2.34 4.14
C ILE A 66 12.12 -2.87 3.10
N LEU A 67 12.29 -2.44 1.86
CA LEU A 67 11.42 -2.73 0.73
C LEU A 67 12.24 -3.38 -0.39
N ASN A 68 11.56 -4.07 -1.31
CA ASN A 68 12.23 -4.70 -2.45
C ASN A 68 12.34 -3.68 -3.59
N ALA A 69 13.53 -3.54 -4.19
CA ALA A 69 13.75 -2.66 -5.34
C ALA A 69 12.74 -2.86 -6.48
N ALA A 70 12.26 -4.09 -6.69
CA ALA A 70 11.26 -4.43 -7.71
C ALA A 70 9.88 -3.78 -7.50
N GLN A 71 9.61 -3.20 -6.32
CA GLN A 71 8.35 -2.52 -6.01
C GLN A 71 8.30 -1.07 -6.52
N PHE A 72 9.40 -0.58 -7.08
CA PHE A 72 9.58 0.81 -7.49
C PHE A 72 9.85 0.90 -8.99
N ALA A 73 9.30 1.93 -9.63
CA ALA A 73 9.56 2.21 -11.04
C ALA A 73 11.01 2.64 -11.28
N ALA A 74 11.61 3.37 -10.34
CA ALA A 74 13.01 3.78 -10.44
C ALA A 74 13.64 4.00 -9.06
N LEU A 75 14.96 3.78 -9.00
CA LEU A 75 15.82 4.13 -7.88
C LEU A 75 16.92 5.05 -8.41
N ILE A 76 16.76 6.34 -8.22
CA ILE A 76 17.64 7.35 -8.82
C ILE A 76 18.72 7.70 -7.80
N PRO A 77 20.02 7.58 -8.13
CA PRO A 77 21.07 8.04 -7.22
C PRO A 77 20.84 9.48 -6.77
N GLU A 78 21.07 9.77 -5.49
CA GLU A 78 20.82 11.10 -4.91
C GLU A 78 21.48 12.23 -5.71
N VAL A 79 22.68 11.97 -6.23
CA VAL A 79 23.47 12.93 -7.02
C VAL A 79 22.94 13.17 -8.44
N ASP A 80 22.06 12.30 -8.94
CA ASP A 80 21.55 12.36 -10.32
C ASP A 80 20.16 13.03 -10.41
N LEU A 81 19.47 13.28 -9.27
CA LEU A 81 18.19 13.98 -9.21
C LEU A 81 18.28 15.23 -8.34
N HIS A 82 17.83 16.36 -8.89
CA HIS A 82 17.81 17.63 -8.19
C HIS A 82 16.37 18.03 -7.86
N LEU A 83 16.01 18.05 -6.57
CA LEU A 83 14.75 18.67 -6.14
C LEU A 83 14.91 20.19 -6.22
N ILE A 84 14.06 20.84 -7.02
CA ILE A 84 14.00 22.30 -7.16
C ILE A 84 13.24 22.85 -5.95
N ASP A 85 12.09 22.25 -5.65
CA ASP A 85 11.29 22.49 -4.45
C ASP A 85 10.43 21.24 -4.12
N ASP A 86 9.44 21.39 -3.24
CA ASP A 86 8.56 20.29 -2.81
C ASP A 86 7.63 19.77 -3.92
N ASN A 87 7.51 20.49 -5.04
CA ASN A 87 6.56 20.22 -6.13
C ASN A 87 7.27 19.99 -7.48
N GLU A 88 8.55 20.32 -7.62
CA GLU A 88 9.31 20.16 -8.85
C GLU A 88 10.70 19.53 -8.65
N ALA A 89 11.10 18.71 -9.63
CA ALA A 89 12.42 18.10 -9.68
C ALA A 89 13.01 18.16 -11.10
N GLU A 90 14.32 18.14 -11.21
CA GLU A 90 15.05 17.93 -12.46
C GLU A 90 15.77 16.58 -12.44
N TRP A 91 15.54 15.80 -13.49
CA TRP A 91 16.20 14.50 -13.71
C TRP A 91 16.30 14.21 -15.20
N GLN A 92 17.48 13.75 -15.63
CA GLN A 92 17.82 13.52 -17.05
C GLN A 92 17.60 14.74 -17.97
N GLY A 93 17.89 15.95 -17.47
CA GLY A 93 17.69 17.18 -18.22
C GLY A 93 16.22 17.54 -18.46
N ARG A 94 15.30 16.90 -17.74
CA ARG A 94 13.85 17.14 -17.80
C ARG A 94 13.32 17.58 -16.44
N ARG A 95 12.35 18.50 -16.47
CA ARG A 95 11.57 18.86 -15.28
C ARG A 95 10.38 17.93 -15.08
N TRP A 96 10.16 17.58 -13.83
CA TRP A 96 9.11 16.69 -13.35
C TRP A 96 8.29 17.42 -12.29
N GLN A 97 6.96 17.29 -12.37
CA GLN A 97 6.13 17.57 -11.20
C GLN A 97 6.31 16.44 -10.19
N VAL A 98 6.28 16.77 -8.90
CA VAL A 98 6.44 15.83 -7.80
C VAL A 98 5.10 15.64 -7.10
N ALA A 99 4.68 14.39 -6.99
CA ALA A 99 3.62 13.97 -6.07
C ALA A 99 4.22 13.08 -4.98
N TRP A 100 4.09 13.50 -3.72
CA TRP A 100 4.62 12.74 -2.59
C TRP A 100 3.78 11.49 -2.33
N VAL A 101 4.43 10.35 -2.18
CA VAL A 101 3.78 9.05 -1.96
C VAL A 101 3.76 8.76 -0.45
N PRO A 102 2.58 8.76 0.19
CA PRO A 102 2.47 8.41 1.59
C PRO A 102 2.92 6.97 1.85
N GLN A 103 3.46 6.69 3.04
CA GLN A 103 3.97 5.37 3.42
C GLN A 103 2.98 4.23 3.15
N ARG A 104 1.68 4.43 3.39
CA ARG A 104 0.65 3.41 3.14
C ARG A 104 0.63 2.90 1.70
N CYS A 105 1.02 3.74 0.74
CA CYS A 105 1.01 3.43 -0.68
C CYS A 105 2.32 2.78 -1.18
N TRP A 106 3.38 2.69 -0.37
CA TRP A 106 4.68 2.18 -0.82
C TRP A 106 4.60 0.72 -1.30
N LEU A 107 3.77 -0.09 -0.63
CA LEU A 107 3.53 -1.50 -0.95
C LEU A 107 2.35 -1.74 -1.91
N HIS A 108 1.67 -0.67 -2.37
CA HIS A 108 0.57 -0.81 -3.30
C HIS A 108 1.11 -1.19 -4.69
N ASP A 109 0.55 -2.23 -5.30
CA ASP A 109 0.98 -2.71 -6.63
C ASP A 109 0.17 -2.12 -7.80
N GLY A 110 -0.93 -1.43 -7.50
CA GLY A 110 -1.77 -0.78 -8.50
C GLY A 110 -1.28 0.61 -8.90
N ARG A 111 -2.00 1.20 -9.85
CA ARG A 111 -1.73 2.56 -10.33
C ARG A 111 -1.99 3.58 -9.21
N LEU A 112 -1.13 4.58 -9.12
CA LEU A 112 -1.35 5.76 -8.29
C LEU A 112 -1.94 6.90 -9.11
N VAL A 113 -2.81 7.69 -8.47
CA VAL A 113 -3.31 8.97 -8.96
C VAL A 113 -2.99 10.06 -7.96
N THR A 114 -3.11 11.32 -8.37
CA THR A 114 -2.79 12.47 -7.51
C THR A 114 -4.02 13.15 -6.94
N GLN A 115 -3.89 13.61 -5.71
CA GLN A 115 -4.82 14.53 -5.06
C GLN A 115 -4.07 15.81 -4.68
N ARG A 116 -4.71 16.97 -4.88
CA ARG A 116 -4.19 18.24 -4.37
C ARG A 116 -4.51 18.37 -2.89
N THR A 117 -3.54 18.81 -2.10
CA THR A 117 -3.68 19.09 -0.67
C THR A 117 -3.03 20.42 -0.36
N GLU A 118 -3.70 21.23 0.45
CA GLU A 118 -3.13 22.46 0.99
C GLU A 118 -2.35 22.14 2.28
N LEU A 119 -1.06 22.45 2.30
CA LEU A 119 -0.22 22.36 3.49
C LEU A 119 0.49 23.69 3.68
N HIS A 120 0.29 24.32 4.85
CA HIS A 120 0.90 25.61 5.19
C HIS A 120 0.67 26.72 4.14
N GLY A 121 -0.51 26.73 3.51
CA GLY A 121 -0.89 27.71 2.49
C GLY A 121 -0.24 27.50 1.13
N LYS A 122 0.35 26.32 0.89
CA LYS A 122 0.86 25.88 -0.41
C LYS A 122 0.11 24.64 -0.87
N THR A 123 -0.21 24.61 -2.16
CA THR A 123 -0.74 23.40 -2.80
C THR A 123 0.39 22.40 -3.04
N HIS A 124 0.17 21.16 -2.61
CA HIS A 124 1.03 20.01 -2.86
C HIS A 124 0.24 18.90 -3.57
N LEU A 125 0.95 18.10 -4.36
CA LEU A 125 0.40 16.86 -4.90
C LEU A 125 0.77 15.69 -3.97
N VAL A 126 -0.24 14.93 -3.59
CA VAL A 126 -0.10 13.71 -2.81
C VAL A 126 -0.64 12.54 -3.63
N SER A 127 0.13 11.46 -3.68
CA SER A 127 -0.28 10.24 -4.38
C SER A 127 -1.26 9.44 -3.53
N ILE A 128 -2.25 8.87 -4.18
CA ILE A 128 -3.24 7.97 -3.59
C ILE A 128 -3.44 6.76 -4.51
N GLU A 129 -3.96 5.68 -3.93
CA GLU A 129 -4.28 4.45 -4.66
C GLU A 129 -5.45 4.69 -5.62
N ASP A 130 -5.33 4.23 -6.86
CA ASP A 130 -6.44 4.25 -7.81
C ASP A 130 -7.40 3.09 -7.52
N VAL A 131 -8.47 3.40 -6.79
CA VAL A 131 -9.53 2.43 -6.45
C VAL A 131 -10.76 2.52 -7.37
N SER A 132 -10.65 3.25 -8.49
CA SER A 132 -11.77 3.47 -9.42
C SER A 132 -12.36 2.16 -9.96
N GLY A 133 -11.53 1.17 -10.28
CA GLY A 133 -11.98 -0.14 -10.76
C GLY A 133 -12.74 -0.96 -9.71
N ILE A 134 -12.36 -0.86 -8.44
CA ILE A 134 -13.08 -1.50 -7.33
C ILE A 134 -14.44 -0.83 -7.16
N ARG A 135 -14.46 0.50 -7.21
CA ARG A 135 -15.69 1.29 -7.11
C ARG A 135 -16.67 0.98 -8.24
N ALA A 136 -16.20 0.95 -9.49
CA ALA A 136 -17.03 0.61 -10.64
C ALA A 136 -17.63 -0.81 -10.53
N LYS A 137 -16.86 -1.78 -10.02
CA LYS A 137 -17.35 -3.15 -9.78
C LYS A 137 -18.38 -3.23 -8.65
N ALA A 138 -18.27 -2.39 -7.62
CA ALA A 138 -19.26 -2.29 -6.54
C ALA A 138 -20.56 -1.60 -6.99
N GLU A 139 -20.44 -0.62 -7.89
CA GLU A 139 -21.57 0.15 -8.44
C GLU A 139 -22.28 -0.58 -9.60
N THR A 140 -21.65 -1.59 -10.21
CA THR A 140 -22.31 -2.45 -11.19
C THR A 140 -23.40 -3.28 -10.50
N PRO A 141 -24.70 -3.14 -10.89
CA PRO A 141 -25.75 -3.97 -10.34
C PRO A 141 -25.39 -5.43 -10.57
N ARG A 142 -25.27 -6.22 -9.49
CA ARG A 142 -25.07 -7.66 -9.62
C ARG A 142 -26.25 -8.21 -10.40
N TYR A 143 -26.00 -8.72 -11.60
CA TYR A 143 -26.90 -9.69 -12.21
C TYR A 143 -27.11 -10.79 -11.17
N HIS A 144 -28.39 -11.08 -10.92
CA HIS A 144 -28.86 -12.05 -9.94
C HIS A 144 -28.06 -13.35 -10.08
N ASN A 145 -27.18 -13.65 -9.11
CA ASN A 145 -26.55 -14.97 -9.02
C ASN A 145 -27.62 -15.91 -8.45
N PRO A 146 -28.06 -16.95 -9.18
CA PRO A 146 -29.06 -17.90 -8.67
C PRO A 146 -28.48 -18.87 -7.62
N PHE A 147 -27.20 -18.73 -7.24
CA PHE A 147 -26.54 -19.58 -6.26
C PHE A 147 -25.88 -18.73 -5.18
N ILE A 148 -26.59 -18.58 -4.07
CA ILE A 148 -26.25 -19.02 -2.70
C ILE A 148 -27.24 -18.27 -1.81
N THR A 149 -28.40 -18.91 -1.58
CA THR A 149 -29.16 -18.68 -0.37
C THR A 149 -28.45 -19.49 0.70
N LEU A 150 -27.78 -18.84 1.65
CA LEU A 150 -27.50 -19.50 2.91
C LEU A 150 -28.86 -19.65 3.59
N GLU A 151 -29.50 -20.80 3.40
CA GLU A 151 -30.63 -21.16 4.23
C GLU A 151 -30.17 -21.13 5.69
N PRO A 152 -30.86 -20.40 6.57
CA PRO A 152 -30.64 -20.54 7.99
C PRO A 152 -30.81 -22.02 8.33
N LEU A 153 -29.80 -22.65 8.94
CA LEU A 153 -29.94 -23.97 9.53
C LEU A 153 -31.16 -23.93 10.45
N GLU A 154 -32.18 -24.73 10.13
CA GLU A 154 -33.36 -24.88 10.97
C GLU A 154 -32.91 -25.15 12.40
N GLN A 155 -33.38 -24.31 13.33
CA GLN A 155 -33.14 -24.53 14.74
C GLN A 155 -33.76 -25.89 15.10
N PRO A 156 -33.04 -26.76 15.84
CA PRO A 156 -33.58 -28.06 16.19
C PRO A 156 -34.89 -27.86 16.95
N GLN A 157 -35.97 -28.40 16.37
CA GLN A 157 -37.28 -28.42 16.98
C GLN A 157 -37.19 -29.25 18.26
N HIS A 158 -37.57 -28.64 19.37
CA HIS A 158 -37.72 -29.32 20.65
C HIS A 158 -38.81 -30.40 20.49
N GLU A 159 -38.41 -31.66 20.41
CA GLU A 159 -39.31 -32.80 20.60
C GLU A 159 -39.82 -32.74 22.04
N ASN A 160 -41.02 -32.18 22.22
CA ASN A 160 -41.84 -32.50 23.38
C ASN A 160 -42.66 -33.73 23.00
N ASP A 161 -42.10 -34.87 23.38
CA ASP A 161 -42.67 -36.19 23.21
C ASP A 161 -43.88 -36.38 24.13
N ASP A 162 -44.94 -36.91 23.51
CA ASP A 162 -46.02 -37.74 24.04
C ASP A 162 -47.12 -37.25 25.02
N SER A 163 -48.26 -36.84 24.43
CA SER A 163 -49.53 -37.61 24.29
C SER A 163 -50.33 -38.08 25.56
N PRO A 164 -51.60 -38.53 25.46
CA PRO A 164 -52.81 -37.74 25.76
C PRO A 164 -53.83 -38.46 26.71
N ALA A 165 -55.10 -38.00 26.68
CA ALA A 165 -56.34 -38.55 27.27
C ALA A 165 -56.74 -37.91 28.63
N GLN A 166 -58.00 -37.53 28.93
CA GLN A 166 -59.31 -37.97 28.43
C GLN A 166 -60.46 -37.06 28.95
N HIS A 167 -61.62 -37.16 28.31
CA HIS A 167 -62.92 -36.51 28.59
C HIS A 167 -63.44 -36.49 30.05
N HIS A 168 -64.02 -35.36 30.49
CA HIS A 168 -65.32 -35.31 31.20
C HIS A 168 -65.89 -33.86 31.18
N ARG A 169 -66.95 -33.62 30.39
CA ARG A 169 -68.35 -33.32 30.80
C ARG A 169 -68.54 -32.08 31.70
N GLN A 170 -69.26 -31.07 31.17
CA GLN A 170 -70.55 -30.50 31.65
C GLN A 170 -70.45 -29.77 33.01
N ASP A 171 -70.96 -28.58 33.26
CA ASP A 171 -72.15 -27.90 32.76
C ASP A 171 -72.19 -26.47 33.36
N ASN A 172 -72.83 -25.57 32.60
CA ASN A 172 -73.77 -24.53 33.05
C ASN A 172 -73.37 -23.20 33.75
N ASP A 173 -73.96 -22.15 33.17
CA ASP A 173 -74.55 -20.93 33.75
C ASP A 173 -73.73 -19.95 34.62
N GLY A 174 -73.62 -18.72 34.10
CA GLY A 174 -74.39 -17.63 34.70
C GLY A 174 -73.64 -16.38 35.18
N ARG A 175 -74.03 -15.26 34.56
CA ARG A 175 -74.13 -13.88 35.07
C ARG A 175 -72.91 -12.97 35.16
N ASP A 176 -72.89 -12.02 34.22
CA ASP A 176 -72.87 -10.56 34.40
C ASP A 176 -72.90 -10.00 35.83
N GLY A 177 -72.04 -9.01 36.07
CA GLY A 177 -72.12 -8.05 37.17
C GLY A 177 -70.79 -7.47 37.57
#